data_AF-A0A2S9SJW6-F1
#
_entry.id   AF-A0A2S9SJW6-F1
#
_cell.length_a   1.000
_cell.length_b   1.000
_cell.length_c   1.000
_cell.angle_alpha   90.00
_cell.angle_beta   90.00
_cell.angle_gamma   90.00
#
_symmetry.space_group_name_H-M   'P 1'
#
loop_
_entity.id
_entity.type
_entity.pdbx_description
1 polymer ?
#
loop_
_entity_poly.entity_id
_entity_poly.type
_entity_poly.pdbx_seq_one_letter_code
_entity_poly.pdbx_strand_id
1 'polypeptide(L)'
;MYIDSEIGQGTTVSVHLKLPFVNVLPMSGNESKHVSEEPSEVQGYQVLIVDDHPTNRLLVTQQLAFLGHEVQAVDSGRAALQHLMTQSTDIIITDFNMNRPQFPRHLT
;
A
#
# COMPACT_ATOMS: atom_id res chain seq x y z
N MET A 1 -0.40 14.34 22.43
CA MET A 1 0.76 14.48 21.54
C MET A 1 1.52 15.71 21.98
N TYR A 2 2.84 15.63 22.09
CA TYR A 2 3.69 16.79 22.36
C TYR A 2 4.98 16.67 21.56
N ILE A 3 5.64 17.81 21.35
CA ILE A 3 6.86 17.94 20.56
C ILE A 3 7.88 18.68 21.43
N ASP A 4 9.10 18.17 21.49
CA ASP A 4 10.24 18.79 22.16
C ASP A 4 11.36 19.00 21.14
N SER A 5 11.97 20.19 21.12
CA SER A 5 12.99 20.54 20.12
C SER A 5 13.96 21.58 20.64
N GLU A 6 15.24 21.36 20.37
CA GLU A 6 16.33 22.29 20.65
C GLU A 6 17.24 22.41 19.43
N ILE A 7 17.58 23.66 19.07
CA ILE A 7 18.39 23.97 17.89
C ILE A 7 19.75 23.29 18.02
N GLY A 8 20.09 22.43 17.06
CA GLY A 8 21.36 21.68 17.03
C GLY A 8 21.33 20.34 17.79
N GLN A 9 20.27 20.04 18.55
CA GLN A 9 20.07 18.75 19.24
C GLN A 9 19.00 17.87 18.58
N GLY A 10 18.10 18.47 17.81
CA GLY A 10 17.08 17.77 17.02
C GLY A 10 15.66 17.95 17.57
N THR A 11 14.74 17.10 17.12
CA THR A 11 13.31 17.17 17.45
C THR A 11 12.79 15.80 17.84
N THR A 12 12.14 15.72 18.99
CA THR A 12 11.44 14.52 19.48
C THR A 12 9.93 14.75 19.40
N VAL A 13 9.21 13.79 18.81
CA VAL A 13 7.75 13.82 18.70
C VAL A 13 7.16 12.64 19.46
N SER A 14 6.32 12.93 20.45
CA SER A 14 5.71 11.92 21.33
C SER A 14 4.20 11.83 21.07
N VAL A 15 3.74 10.64 20.66
CA VAL A 15 2.32 10.34 20.42
C VAL A 15 1.88 9.23 21.37
N HIS A 16 0.80 9.49 22.12
CA HIS A 16 0.14 8.47 22.94
C HIS A 16 -1.21 8.13 22.31
N LEU A 17 -1.38 6.89 21.88
CA LEU A 17 -2.60 6.36 21.29
C LEU A 17 -3.21 5.34 22.26
N LYS A 18 -4.48 5.52 22.62
CA LYS A 18 -5.25 4.47 23.28
C LYS A 18 -5.84 3.58 22.19
N LEU A 19 -5.22 2.43 21.95
CA LEU A 19 -5.68 1.49 20.93
C LEU A 19 -6.55 0.40 21.59
N PRO A 20 -7.75 0.11 21.04
CA PRO A 20 -8.49 -1.05 21.45
C PRO A 20 -7.77 -2.30 20.96
N PHE A 21 -7.46 -3.22 21.86
CA PHE A 21 -7.01 -4.56 21.48
C PHE A 21 -8.23 -5.35 21.03
N VAL A 22 -8.24 -5.74 19.75
CA VAL A 22 -9.22 -6.71 19.24
C VAL A 22 -8.70 -8.09 19.57
N ASN A 23 -9.42 -8.79 20.44
CA ASN A 23 -9.21 -10.22 20.60
C ASN A 23 -9.71 -10.89 19.32
N VAL A 24 -8.84 -11.61 18.61
CA VAL A 24 -9.26 -12.44 17.47
C VAL A 24 -10.38 -13.36 17.95
N LEU A 25 -11.59 -13.16 17.42
CA LEU A 25 -12.70 -14.05 17.67
C LEU A 25 -12.47 -15.30 16.82
N PRO A 26 -12.55 -16.51 17.39
CA PRO A 26 -12.53 -17.72 16.60
C PRO A 26 -13.71 -17.68 15.63
N MET A 27 -13.43 -17.63 14.33
CA MET A 27 -14.46 -17.69 13.29
C MET A 27 -15.09 -19.08 13.30
N SER A 28 -16.28 -19.18 13.88
CA SER A 28 -17.07 -20.40 13.89
C SER A 28 -17.83 -20.56 12.57
N GLY A 29 -17.31 -21.41 11.68
CA GLY A 29 -18.09 -22.32 10.84
C GLY A 29 -18.58 -21.84 9.47
N ASN A 30 -17.91 -22.31 8.41
CA ASN A 30 -18.49 -23.38 7.59
C ASN A 30 -17.40 -24.13 6.81
N GLU A 31 -17.47 -25.45 6.86
CA GLU A 31 -16.45 -26.38 6.40
C GLU A 31 -16.41 -26.47 4.87
N SER A 32 -15.26 -26.15 4.27
CA SER A 32 -14.84 -26.83 3.04
C SER A 32 -13.32 -26.79 2.90
N LYS A 33 -12.74 -27.97 3.12
CA LYS A 33 -11.35 -28.40 2.92
C LYS A 33 -10.35 -27.78 3.90
N HIS A 34 -10.08 -28.58 4.93
CA HIS A 34 -8.79 -28.77 5.59
C HIS A 34 -7.62 -28.22 4.76
N VAL A 35 -7.18 -27.00 5.06
CA VAL A 35 -5.82 -26.56 4.80
C VAL A 35 -5.16 -26.58 6.16
N SER A 36 -4.18 -27.46 6.28
CA SER A 36 -3.29 -27.63 7.43
C SER A 36 -2.95 -26.27 8.05
N GLU A 37 -3.10 -26.17 9.36
CA GLU A 37 -2.55 -25.09 10.19
C GLU A 37 -1.01 -25.23 10.27
N GLU A 38 -0.35 -25.24 9.12
CA GLU A 38 1.00 -24.71 9.02
C GLU A 38 0.83 -23.18 8.96
N PRO A 39 1.77 -22.35 9.47
CA PRO A 39 1.76 -20.95 9.12
C PRO A 39 1.78 -20.92 7.60
N SER A 40 0.66 -20.59 6.96
CA SER A 40 0.62 -20.42 5.52
C SER A 40 1.68 -19.37 5.27
N GLU A 41 2.81 -19.78 4.70
CA GLU A 41 3.79 -18.86 4.13
C GLU A 41 2.95 -17.83 3.40
N VAL A 42 3.01 -16.57 3.84
CA VAL A 42 2.21 -15.51 3.23
C VAL A 42 2.65 -15.49 1.78
N GLN A 43 1.83 -16.10 0.93
CA GLN A 43 2.18 -16.26 -0.47
C GLN A 43 2.17 -14.84 -1.03
N GLY A 44 3.35 -14.32 -1.36
CA GLY A 44 3.50 -12.95 -1.78
C GLY A 44 2.64 -12.66 -3.00
N TYR A 45 1.73 -11.69 -2.91
CA TYR A 45 0.99 -11.19 -4.06
C TYR A 45 1.87 -10.34 -4.96
N GLN A 46 1.57 -10.35 -6.26
CA GLN A 46 2.09 -9.38 -7.22
C GLN A 46 1.24 -8.12 -7.16
N VAL A 47 1.77 -7.06 -6.54
CA VAL A 47 1.07 -5.80 -6.30
C VAL A 47 1.58 -4.72 -7.25
N LEU A 48 0.66 -4.04 -7.94
CA LEU A 48 0.95 -2.84 -8.74
C LEU A 48 0.52 -1.58 -7.98
N ILE A 49 1.46 -0.70 -7.68
CA ILE A 49 1.20 0.62 -7.11
C ILE A 49 1.15 1.66 -8.24
N VAL A 50 0.12 2.50 -8.23
CA VAL A 50 -0.08 3.61 -9.17
C VAL A 50 -0.21 4.91 -8.38
N ASP A 51 0.86 5.70 -8.33
CA ASP A 51 0.91 6.93 -7.54
C ASP A 51 1.89 7.91 -8.18
N ASP A 52 1.45 9.15 -8.45
CA ASP A 52 2.25 10.21 -9.06
C ASP A 52 3.22 10.88 -8.08
N HIS A 53 3.03 10.68 -6.77
CA HIS A 53 3.89 11.20 -5.71
C HIS A 53 5.02 10.20 -5.38
N PRO A 54 6.29 10.56 -5.63
CA PRO A 54 7.42 9.63 -5.47
C PRO A 54 7.61 9.14 -4.03
N THR A 55 7.32 9.99 -3.03
CA THR A 55 7.43 9.63 -1.62
C THR A 55 6.42 8.57 -1.20
N ASN A 56 5.17 8.72 -1.60
CA ASN A 56 4.12 7.74 -1.30
C ASN A 56 4.43 6.40 -1.97
N ARG A 57 4.78 6.47 -3.26
CA ARG A 57 5.16 5.29 -4.04
C ARG A 57 6.30 4.51 -3.37
N LEU A 58 7.35 5.20 -2.94
CA LEU A 58 8.49 4.57 -2.24
C LEU A 58 8.07 3.95 -0.92
N LEU A 59 7.33 4.68 -0.09
CA LEU A 59 6.89 4.23 1.24
C LEU A 59 6.05 2.95 1.13
N VAL A 60 5.02 2.95 0.29
CA VAL A 60 4.11 1.82 0.13
C VAL A 60 4.84 0.61 -0.47
N THR A 61 5.75 0.85 -1.42
CA THR A 61 6.59 -0.22 -1.99
C THR A 61 7.42 -0.92 -0.90
N GLN A 62 8.09 -0.15 -0.04
CA GLN A 62 8.92 -0.71 1.04
C GLN A 62 8.08 -1.48 2.05
N GLN A 63 6.89 -0.97 2.41
CA GLN A 63 6.01 -1.64 3.36
C GLN A 63 5.50 -2.98 2.83
N LEU A 64 5.07 -3.03 1.57
CA LEU A 64 4.56 -4.27 0.97
C LEU A 64 5.67 -5.29 0.69
N ALA A 65 6.85 -4.82 0.27
CA ALA A 65 8.01 -5.69 0.13
C ALA A 65 8.45 -6.29 1.47
N PHE A 66 8.42 -5.49 2.56
CA PHE A 66 8.69 -5.97 3.91
C PHE A 66 7.69 -7.04 4.37
N LEU A 67 6.43 -6.95 3.93
CA LEU A 67 5.39 -7.94 4.19
C LEU A 67 5.48 -9.19 3.29
N GLY A 68 6.49 -9.28 2.41
CA GLY A 68 6.75 -10.45 1.57
C GLY A 68 6.03 -10.43 0.22
N HIS A 69 5.49 -9.29 -0.22
CA HIS A 69 4.86 -9.15 -1.53
C HIS A 69 5.85 -8.76 -2.62
N GLU A 70 5.58 -9.18 -3.86
CA GLU A 70 6.30 -8.70 -5.03
C GLU A 70 5.64 -7.42 -5.52
N VAL A 71 6.39 -6.32 -5.58
CA VAL A 71 5.80 -5.00 -5.83
C VAL A 71 6.40 -4.37 -7.08
N GLN A 72 5.52 -3.93 -7.97
CA GLN A 72 5.83 -3.07 -9.10
C GLN A 72 5.16 -1.71 -8.88
N ALA A 73 5.82 -0.63 -9.28
CA ALA A 73 5.32 0.70 -9.01
C ALA A 73 5.49 1.60 -10.24
N VAL A 74 4.43 2.34 -10.57
CA VAL A 74 4.36 3.24 -11.72
C VAL A 74 3.80 4.59 -11.30
N ASP A 75 4.13 5.63 -12.06
CA ASP A 75 3.81 7.02 -11.72
C ASP A 75 2.51 7.55 -12.34
N SER A 76 1.86 6.74 -13.18
CA SER A 76 0.74 7.19 -13.98
C SER A 76 -0.17 6.04 -14.37
N GLY A 77 -1.46 6.36 -14.54
CA GLY A 77 -2.45 5.38 -15.02
C GLY A 77 -2.12 4.82 -16.41
N ARG A 78 -1.44 5.60 -17.27
CA ARG A 78 -1.01 5.12 -18.59
C ARG A 78 0.07 4.03 -18.46
N ALA A 79 1.07 4.25 -17.61
CA ALA A 79 2.08 3.23 -17.32
C ALA A 79 1.47 1.99 -16.65
N ALA A 80 0.47 2.19 -15.78
CA ALA A 80 -0.27 1.08 -15.17
C ALA A 80 -0.99 0.22 -16.21
N LEU A 81 -1.72 0.85 -17.14
CA LEU A 81 -2.39 0.13 -18.23
C LEU A 81 -1.39 -0.62 -19.12
N GLN A 82 -0.24 -0.02 -19.42
CA GLN A 82 0.82 -0.70 -20.18
C GLN A 82 1.38 -1.91 -19.44
N HIS A 83 1.59 -1.80 -18.12
CA HIS A 83 2.02 -2.92 -17.28
C HIS A 83 1.02 -4.06 -17.29
N LEU A 84 -0.27 -3.76 -17.10
CA LEU A 84 -1.34 -4.77 -17.07
C LEU A 84 -1.57 -5.48 -18.41
N MET A 85 -1.08 -4.92 -19.51
CA MET A 85 -1.12 -5.58 -20.82
C MET A 85 -0.03 -6.65 -20.99
N THR A 86 1.06 -6.57 -20.22
CA THR A 86 2.24 -7.42 -20.39
C THR A 86 2.52 -8.32 -19.19
N GLN A 87 2.03 -7.95 -18.00
CA GLN A 87 2.29 -8.64 -16.75
C GLN A 87 0.99 -8.86 -15.96
N SER A 88 0.92 -9.99 -15.27
CA SER A 88 -0.16 -10.29 -14.33
C SER A 88 0.02 -9.52 -13.03
N THR A 89 -1.08 -9.10 -12.42
CA THR A 89 -1.09 -8.42 -11.13
C THR A 89 -2.28 -8.93 -10.32
N ASP A 90 -2.06 -9.30 -9.06
CA ASP A 90 -3.12 -9.79 -8.17
C ASP A 90 -3.89 -8.63 -7.52
N ILE A 91 -3.17 -7.55 -7.18
CA ILE A 91 -3.71 -6.38 -6.47
C ILE A 91 -3.20 -5.09 -7.11
N ILE A 92 -4.11 -4.15 -7.37
CA ILE A 92 -3.76 -2.78 -7.78
C ILE A 92 -4.08 -1.83 -6.63
N ILE A 93 -3.10 -1.03 -6.24
CA ILE A 93 -3.26 0.07 -5.28
C ILE A 93 -3.02 1.36 -6.04
N THR A 94 -4.02 2.24 -6.06
CA THR A 94 -3.97 3.50 -6.80
C THR A 94 -4.25 4.68 -5.88
N ASP A 95 -3.50 5.76 -6.04
CA ASP A 95 -3.85 7.03 -5.40
C ASP A 95 -5.13 7.60 -6.01
N PHE A 96 -5.99 8.15 -5.15
CA PHE A 96 -7.21 8.83 -5.58
C PHE A 96 -6.89 10.19 -6.22
N ASN A 97 -5.84 10.85 -5.77
CA ASN A 97 -5.51 12.22 -6.17
C ASN A 97 -4.36 12.33 -7.18
N MET A 98 -4.26 11.34 -8.08
CA MET A 98 -3.36 11.45 -9.22
C MET A 98 -3.80 12.58 -10.15
N ASN A 99 -2.86 13.43 -10.54
CA ASN A 99 -3.14 14.54 -11.43
C ASN A 99 -3.83 14.06 -12.71
N ARG A 100 -5.02 14.60 -12.99
CA ARG A 100 -5.69 14.34 -14.27
C ARG A 100 -4.91 15.03 -15.39
N PRO A 101 -4.72 14.36 -16.54
CA PRO A 101 -4.26 15.06 -17.73
C PRO A 101 -5.22 16.23 -18.02
N GLN A 102 -4.70 17.45 -18.07
CA GLN A 102 -5.47 18.61 -18.47
C GLN A 102 -5.72 18.50 -19.98
N PHE A 103 -6.91 18.03 -20.36
CA PHE A 103 -7.34 18.15 -21.75
C PHE A 103 -7.48 19.64 -22.09
N PRO A 104 -6.85 20.13 -23.17
CA PRO A 104 -7.00 21.53 -23.57
C PRO A 104 -8.48 21.83 -23.81
N ARG A 105 -9.02 22.84 -23.10
CA ARG A 105 -10.43 23.25 -23.23
C ARG A 105 -10.68 24.10 -24.48
N HIS A 106 -10.16 23.73 -25.64
CA HIS A 106 -10.40 24.51 -26.87
C HIS A 106 -10.42 23.62 -28.11
N LEU A 107 -11.49 22.85 -28.28
CA LEU A 107 -11.99 22.45 -29.60
C LEU A 107 -13.52 22.57 -29.56
N THR A 108 -14.01 23.71 -30.05
CA THR A 108 -15.36 23.89 -30.59
C THR A 108 -15.20 24.08 -32.08
#